data_AF-A0A951BBF2-F1
#
_entry.id   AF-A0A951BBF2-F1
#
_cell.length_a   1.000
_cell.length_b   1.000
_cell.length_c   1.000
_cell.angle_alpha   90.00
_cell.angle_beta   90.00
_cell.angle_gamma   90.00
#
_symmetry.space_group_name_H-M   'P 1'
#
loop_
_entity.id
_entity.type
_entity.pdbx_description
1 polymer ?
#
loop_
_entity_poly.entity_id
_entity_poly.type
_entity_poly.pdbx_seq_one_letter_code
_entity_poly.pdbx_strand_id
1 'polypeptide(L)'
;MEPQLFRYIWRHSRREQIIILLIIVASLPFYWISLDVPKAIVNDAIQGRAFTHGRTVARLFEGVISLPDFLGGTKILEIPGIPLGQMQYLFALSGWYFVLVLVNGWFKYLVNIRKGILGEWMLRRMRFDLFALLMRFRPEDIRAVKPAEVASMIKDEVEPIGAFIGDAFIQPAFLGTQALTALGFIMLQNFWMGLVALLIVLVQAVVIPHLRKEQIRLGRLRQLASRQLAGRIGEIVDGAEAVHVHGTAAYSEADIDRRLRGLYKIRVDLFRRKFSVKYLNNLLAQLTPFFFYAIGGYFALNKGLDIGQLVAVIAAYRDLPSPIKELIDWDQQRNDVTVKYEQIVTQFSPEHLLPPSEVDAPALPPPVDAPISVKGLYVAGGRGNVLLERTSVVMERPAHIALVGSTGSGRDILAKVLGRQITEFMGSVDIGGQPITHISDETASRFLAYVGPEAQLFPGSIRDNVVYSLLRRVPPGGSQSDLAEWIDYPAAGANGPADLDRVVLGALEIGGAGEDIYRFGILGRLGRNSDPAIAERFVEARHVVRERLEAHDLTDLVEPFDPGHY
;
A
#
# COMPACT_ATOMS: atom_id res chain seq x y z
N MET A 1 9.13 -12.13 4.47
CA MET A 1 7.71 -12.08 4.04
C MET A 1 7.35 -13.38 3.33
N GLU A 2 6.06 -13.72 3.22
CA GLU A 2 5.62 -14.84 2.37
C GLU A 2 6.00 -14.57 0.90
N PRO A 3 6.56 -15.53 0.15
CA PRO A 3 7.02 -15.28 -1.23
C PRO A 3 5.86 -15.19 -2.24
N GLN A 4 4.69 -15.74 -1.90
CA GLN A 4 3.54 -15.79 -2.82
C GLN A 4 2.40 -14.89 -2.34
N LEU A 5 1.97 -13.95 -3.19
CA LEU A 5 0.91 -12.98 -2.91
C LEU A 5 -0.38 -13.65 -2.40
N PHE A 6 -0.89 -14.67 -3.10
CA PHE A 6 -2.14 -15.35 -2.70
C PHE A 6 -2.03 -16.07 -1.35
N ARG A 7 -0.84 -16.60 -1.02
CA ARG A 7 -0.60 -17.24 0.28
C ARG A 7 -0.58 -16.20 1.39
N TYR A 8 0.07 -15.05 1.16
CA TYR A 8 0.03 -13.90 2.07
C TYR A 8 -1.42 -13.43 2.31
N ILE A 9 -2.18 -13.24 1.23
CA ILE A 9 -3.59 -12.83 1.32
C ILE A 9 -4.39 -13.82 2.16
N TRP A 10 -4.31 -15.11 1.83
CA TRP A 10 -5.10 -16.12 2.52
C TRP A 10 -4.74 -16.23 4.01
N ARG A 11 -3.44 -16.26 4.33
CA ARG A 11 -2.94 -16.37 5.71
C ARG A 11 -3.47 -15.25 6.60
N HIS A 12 -3.55 -14.03 6.07
CA HIS A 12 -3.93 -12.85 6.85
C HIS A 12 -5.41 -12.49 6.73
N SER A 13 -6.14 -12.89 5.68
CA SER A 13 -7.53 -12.45 5.44
C SER A 13 -8.59 -13.56 5.35
N ARG A 14 -8.22 -14.85 5.51
CA ARG A 14 -9.15 -16.00 5.29
C ARG A 14 -10.54 -15.85 5.91
N ARG A 15 -10.64 -15.33 7.14
CA ARG A 15 -11.93 -15.21 7.86
C ARG A 15 -12.89 -14.27 7.14
N GLU A 16 -12.42 -13.06 6.80
CA GLU A 16 -13.23 -12.08 6.08
C GLU A 16 -13.55 -12.52 4.65
N GLN A 17 -12.58 -13.13 3.96
CA GLN A 17 -12.79 -13.69 2.62
C GLN A 17 -13.93 -14.72 2.63
N ILE A 18 -13.92 -15.66 3.59
CA ILE A 18 -14.98 -16.67 3.74
C ILE A 18 -16.34 -16.03 4.01
N ILE A 19 -16.40 -15.03 4.90
CA ILE A 19 -17.67 -14.33 5.21
C ILE A 19 -18.23 -13.67 3.95
N ILE A 20 -17.39 -13.01 3.15
CA ILE A 20 -17.85 -12.34 1.92
C ILE A 20 -18.29 -13.36 0.87
N LEU A 21 -17.58 -14.49 0.73
CA LEU A 21 -18.00 -15.59 -0.13
C LEU A 21 -19.36 -16.17 0.29
N LEU A 22 -19.62 -16.31 1.59
CA LEU A 22 -20.94 -16.75 2.08
C LEU A 22 -22.05 -15.75 1.73
N ILE A 23 -21.77 -14.44 1.78
CA ILE A 23 -22.71 -13.40 1.35
C ILE A 23 -23.02 -13.52 -0.14
N ILE A 24 -22.01 -13.83 -0.97
CA ILE A 24 -22.20 -14.07 -2.42
C ILE A 24 -23.09 -15.30 -2.64
N VAL A 25 -22.84 -16.40 -1.92
CA VAL A 25 -23.67 -17.61 -2.04
C VAL A 25 -25.12 -17.33 -1.60
N ALA A 26 -25.30 -16.55 -0.53
CA ALA A 26 -26.62 -16.16 -0.04
C ALA A 26 -27.39 -15.26 -1.01
N SER A 27 -26.72 -14.54 -1.92
CA SER A 27 -27.40 -13.69 -2.91
C SER A 27 -27.91 -14.45 -4.14
N LEU A 28 -27.39 -15.65 -4.41
CA LEU A 28 -27.72 -16.42 -5.63
C LEU A 28 -29.20 -16.74 -5.81
N PRO A 29 -29.95 -17.18 -4.77
CA PRO A 29 -31.38 -17.46 -4.93
C PRO A 29 -32.16 -16.20 -5.34
N PHE A 30 -31.83 -15.04 -4.76
CA PHE A 30 -32.48 -13.78 -5.09
C PHE A 30 -32.15 -13.31 -6.50
N TYR A 31 -30.90 -13.49 -6.93
CA TYR A 31 -30.50 -13.21 -8.30
C TYR A 31 -31.26 -14.10 -9.29
N TRP A 32 -31.30 -15.42 -9.03
CA TRP A 32 -32.04 -16.39 -9.83
C TRP A 32 -33.52 -16.03 -9.98
N ILE A 33 -34.20 -15.78 -8.86
CA ILE A 33 -35.63 -15.41 -8.87
C ILE A 33 -35.82 -14.12 -9.68
N SER A 34 -34.92 -13.13 -9.54
CA SER A 34 -35.04 -11.88 -10.29
C SER A 34 -34.98 -12.05 -11.81
N LEU A 35 -34.30 -13.09 -12.31
CA LEU A 35 -34.24 -13.41 -13.73
C LEU A 35 -35.56 -14.02 -14.24
N ASP A 36 -36.31 -14.72 -13.39
CA ASP A 36 -37.55 -15.39 -13.76
C ASP A 36 -38.78 -14.47 -13.66
N VAL A 37 -38.81 -13.48 -12.76
CA VAL A 37 -39.98 -12.58 -12.61
C VAL A 37 -40.37 -11.85 -13.91
N PRO A 38 -39.45 -11.33 -14.75
CA PRO A 38 -39.81 -10.75 -16.04
C PRO A 38 -40.60 -11.70 -16.96
N LYS A 39 -40.30 -13.01 -16.92
CA LYS A 39 -41.06 -14.04 -17.64
C LYS A 39 -42.50 -14.10 -17.14
N ALA A 40 -42.69 -14.18 -15.82
CA ALA A 40 -44.01 -14.24 -15.19
C ALA A 40 -44.83 -12.98 -15.49
N ILE A 41 -44.20 -11.81 -15.48
CA ILE A 41 -44.85 -10.54 -15.87
C ILE A 41 -45.39 -10.63 -17.31
N VAL A 42 -44.56 -11.10 -18.26
CA VAL A 42 -44.98 -11.17 -19.67
C VAL A 42 -46.05 -12.25 -19.88
N ASN A 43 -45.87 -13.44 -19.33
CA ASN A 43 -46.74 -14.58 -19.60
C ASN A 43 -48.07 -14.54 -18.84
N ASP A 44 -48.00 -14.26 -17.55
CA ASP A 44 -49.13 -14.45 -16.66
C ASP A 44 -49.96 -13.17 -16.55
N ALA A 45 -49.30 -12.01 -16.52
CA ALA A 45 -49.97 -10.72 -16.40
C ALA A 45 -50.29 -10.08 -17.77
N ILE A 46 -49.32 -9.97 -18.69
CA ILE A 46 -49.54 -9.29 -19.99
C ILE A 46 -50.30 -10.18 -20.99
N GLN A 47 -49.84 -11.41 -21.21
CA GLN A 47 -50.55 -12.37 -22.07
C GLN A 47 -51.76 -13.01 -21.38
N GLY A 48 -51.91 -12.81 -20.07
CA GLY A 48 -53.10 -13.21 -19.32
C GLY A 48 -53.22 -14.72 -19.09
N ARG A 49 -52.15 -15.53 -19.20
CA ARG A 49 -52.24 -16.98 -19.00
C ARG A 49 -52.83 -17.38 -17.66
N ALA A 50 -52.46 -16.69 -16.60
CA ALA A 50 -52.98 -16.95 -15.26
C ALA A 50 -54.49 -16.67 -15.13
N PHE A 51 -55.08 -15.98 -16.10
CA PHE A 51 -56.50 -15.60 -16.19
C PHE A 51 -57.26 -16.38 -17.28
N THR A 52 -56.60 -17.33 -17.95
CA THR A 52 -57.26 -18.22 -18.91
C THR A 52 -58.10 -19.31 -18.19
N HIS A 53 -59.04 -19.95 -18.90
CA HIS A 53 -59.91 -21.02 -18.37
C HIS A 53 -60.93 -20.57 -17.29
N GLY A 54 -61.42 -19.33 -17.37
CA GLY A 54 -62.51 -18.84 -16.50
C GLY A 54 -62.08 -18.35 -15.12
N ARG A 55 -60.78 -18.17 -14.87
CA ARG A 55 -60.24 -17.59 -13.63
C ARG A 55 -60.19 -16.07 -13.73
N THR A 56 -60.93 -15.37 -12.87
CA THR A 56 -60.90 -13.89 -12.77
C THR A 56 -59.78 -13.36 -11.86
N VAL A 57 -59.15 -14.25 -11.08
CA VAL A 57 -58.09 -13.94 -10.13
C VAL A 57 -56.91 -14.90 -10.29
N ALA A 58 -55.69 -14.35 -10.27
CA ALA A 58 -54.43 -15.08 -10.19
C ALA A 58 -53.86 -14.95 -8.78
N ARG A 59 -53.17 -15.98 -8.28
CA ARG A 59 -52.62 -15.98 -6.92
C ARG A 59 -51.14 -15.64 -6.93
N LEU A 60 -50.77 -14.53 -6.30
CA LEU A 60 -49.38 -14.13 -6.12
C LEU A 60 -48.73 -14.96 -4.99
N PHE A 61 -47.48 -15.39 -5.19
CA PHE A 61 -46.71 -16.25 -4.26
C PHE A 61 -47.33 -17.63 -4.01
N GLU A 62 -48.17 -18.13 -4.92
CA GLU A 62 -48.62 -19.52 -4.87
C GLU A 62 -47.42 -20.45 -5.08
N GLY A 63 -46.96 -21.07 -4.01
CA GLY A 63 -45.79 -21.94 -3.99
C GLY A 63 -46.06 -23.16 -3.13
N VAL A 64 -45.77 -24.34 -3.69
CA VAL A 64 -45.76 -25.60 -2.94
C VAL A 64 -44.30 -25.92 -2.64
N ILE A 65 -43.89 -25.80 -1.38
CA ILE A 65 -42.59 -26.33 -0.97
C ILE A 65 -42.79 -27.83 -0.73
N SER A 66 -42.46 -28.63 -1.75
CA SER A 66 -42.37 -30.08 -1.67
C SER A 66 -40.92 -30.50 -1.40
N LEU A 67 -40.72 -31.43 -0.47
CA LEU A 67 -39.42 -32.10 -0.31
C LEU A 67 -38.99 -32.75 -1.65
N PRO A 68 -37.68 -32.77 -1.97
CA PRO A 68 -37.17 -33.55 -3.10
C PRO A 68 -37.68 -34.99 -3.02
N ASP A 69 -37.97 -35.64 -4.17
CA ASP A 69 -38.59 -36.97 -4.21
C ASP A 69 -37.85 -38.05 -3.37
N PHE A 70 -36.54 -37.88 -3.20
CA PHE A 70 -35.68 -38.72 -2.35
C PHE A 70 -35.98 -38.65 -0.84
N LEU A 71 -36.60 -37.57 -0.35
CA LEU A 71 -36.98 -37.36 1.06
C LEU A 71 -38.51 -37.49 1.29
N GLY A 72 -39.22 -38.18 0.40
CA GLY A 72 -40.60 -38.61 0.64
C GLY A 72 -41.70 -37.67 0.13
N GLY A 73 -41.37 -36.64 -0.66
CA GLY A 73 -42.33 -35.89 -1.49
C GLY A 73 -43.50 -35.22 -0.76
N THR A 74 -43.47 -35.13 0.57
CA THR A 74 -44.55 -34.54 1.34
C THR A 74 -44.56 -33.03 1.17
N LYS A 75 -45.74 -32.47 0.88
CA LYS A 75 -45.97 -31.02 0.80
C LYS A 75 -45.95 -30.46 2.22
N ILE A 76 -44.90 -29.71 2.58
CA ILE A 76 -44.72 -29.23 3.95
C ILE A 76 -45.52 -27.96 4.21
N LEU A 77 -45.68 -27.09 3.20
CA LEU A 77 -46.32 -25.79 3.35
C LEU A 77 -47.03 -25.39 2.05
N GLU A 78 -48.36 -25.24 2.10
CA GLU A 78 -49.13 -24.55 1.07
C GLU A 78 -49.27 -23.09 1.51
N ILE A 79 -48.67 -22.17 0.76
CA ILE A 79 -48.86 -20.73 0.97
C ILE A 79 -50.12 -20.35 0.19
N PRO A 80 -51.24 -19.98 0.86
CA PRO A 80 -52.44 -19.53 0.17
C PRO A 80 -52.15 -18.17 -0.45
N GLY A 81 -51.75 -18.18 -1.73
CA GLY A 81 -51.36 -16.98 -2.45
C GLY A 81 -52.49 -15.93 -2.49
N ILE A 82 -52.12 -14.67 -2.65
CA ILE A 82 -53.06 -13.54 -2.60
C ILE A 82 -53.81 -13.47 -3.94
N PRO A 83 -55.16 -13.61 -3.97
CA PRO A 83 -55.93 -13.51 -5.21
C PRO A 83 -55.97 -12.05 -5.68
N LEU A 84 -55.48 -11.80 -6.88
CA LEU A 84 -55.39 -10.48 -7.49
C LEU A 84 -56.02 -10.49 -8.88
N GLY A 85 -56.70 -9.40 -9.25
CA GLY A 85 -57.12 -9.17 -10.64
C GLY A 85 -55.91 -8.88 -11.54
N GLN A 86 -56.05 -8.97 -12.86
CA GLN A 86 -54.94 -8.87 -13.82
C GLN A 86 -54.05 -7.63 -13.64
N MET A 87 -54.65 -6.44 -13.49
CA MET A 87 -53.90 -5.20 -13.28
C MET A 87 -53.17 -5.19 -11.93
N GLN A 88 -53.82 -5.66 -10.87
CA GLN A 88 -53.21 -5.75 -9.54
C GLN A 88 -52.08 -6.78 -9.50
N TYR A 89 -52.25 -7.91 -10.19
CA TYR A 89 -51.26 -8.97 -10.32
C TYR A 89 -50.02 -8.48 -11.09
N LEU A 90 -50.22 -7.72 -12.18
CA LEU A 90 -49.13 -7.05 -12.92
C LEU A 90 -48.31 -6.15 -11.99
N PHE A 91 -48.98 -5.21 -11.30
CA PHE A 91 -48.29 -4.29 -10.39
C PHE A 91 -47.62 -5.01 -9.22
N ALA A 92 -48.21 -6.10 -8.72
CA ALA A 92 -47.62 -6.88 -7.65
C ALA A 92 -46.37 -7.64 -8.10
N LEU A 93 -46.37 -8.24 -9.30
CA LEU A 93 -45.17 -8.86 -9.89
C LEU A 93 -44.09 -7.82 -10.21
N SER A 94 -44.46 -6.65 -10.73
CA SER A 94 -43.52 -5.55 -10.96
C SER A 94 -42.92 -5.02 -9.66
N GLY A 95 -43.74 -4.88 -8.60
CA GLY A 95 -43.29 -4.51 -7.26
C GLY A 95 -42.37 -5.56 -6.66
N TRP A 96 -42.68 -6.84 -6.84
CA TRP A 96 -41.83 -7.94 -6.41
C TRP A 96 -40.48 -7.96 -7.14
N TYR A 97 -40.48 -7.78 -8.46
CA TYR A 97 -39.25 -7.61 -9.25
C TYR A 97 -38.42 -6.43 -8.72
N PHE A 98 -39.04 -5.29 -8.42
CA PHE A 98 -38.35 -4.14 -7.85
C PHE A 98 -37.72 -4.45 -6.48
N VAL A 99 -38.45 -5.14 -5.58
CA VAL A 99 -37.91 -5.58 -4.29
C VAL A 99 -36.69 -6.50 -4.49
N LEU A 100 -36.74 -7.45 -5.41
CA LEU A 100 -35.60 -8.32 -5.72
C LEU A 100 -34.40 -7.54 -6.27
N VAL A 101 -34.64 -6.53 -7.11
CA VAL A 101 -33.58 -5.64 -7.60
C VAL A 101 -32.94 -4.88 -6.44
N LEU A 102 -33.73 -4.37 -5.48
CA LEU A 102 -33.21 -3.72 -4.27
C LEU A 102 -32.39 -4.68 -3.39
N VAL A 103 -32.88 -5.91 -3.18
CA VAL A 103 -32.17 -6.94 -2.41
C VAL A 103 -30.85 -7.31 -3.07
N ASN A 104 -30.83 -7.54 -4.39
CA ASN A 104 -29.59 -7.80 -5.13
C ASN A 104 -28.63 -6.60 -5.08
N GLY A 105 -29.14 -5.37 -5.20
CA GLY A 105 -28.37 -4.14 -5.03
C GLY A 105 -27.76 -4.01 -3.63
N TRP A 106 -28.51 -4.40 -2.60
CA TRP A 106 -28.05 -4.43 -1.21
C TRP A 106 -26.93 -5.46 -0.99
N PHE A 107 -27.08 -6.69 -1.52
CA PHE A 107 -26.01 -7.68 -1.49
C PHE A 107 -24.74 -7.18 -2.18
N LYS A 108 -24.88 -6.58 -3.37
CA LYS A 108 -23.76 -5.98 -4.10
C LYS A 108 -23.07 -4.86 -3.31
N TYR A 109 -23.85 -4.01 -2.65
CA TYR A 109 -23.36 -2.96 -1.77
C TYR A 109 -22.56 -3.54 -0.59
N LEU A 110 -23.11 -4.55 0.11
CA LEU A 110 -22.44 -5.22 1.22
C LEU A 110 -21.11 -5.88 0.82
N VAL A 111 -21.09 -6.60 -0.30
CA VAL A 111 -19.88 -7.24 -0.83
C VAL A 111 -18.82 -6.19 -1.14
N ASN A 112 -19.18 -5.10 -1.82
CA ASN A 112 -18.24 -4.04 -2.19
C ASN A 112 -17.66 -3.29 -1.00
N ILE A 113 -18.46 -2.97 0.03
CA ILE A 113 -17.94 -2.30 1.24
C ILE A 113 -16.99 -3.22 1.99
N ARG A 114 -17.39 -4.48 2.24
CA ARG A 114 -16.54 -5.41 2.97
C ARG A 114 -15.23 -5.68 2.21
N LYS A 115 -15.30 -5.76 0.88
CA LYS A 115 -14.13 -5.85 -0.01
C LYS A 115 -13.18 -4.66 0.18
N GLY A 116 -13.72 -3.44 0.18
CA GLY A 116 -12.94 -2.21 0.37
C GLY A 116 -12.28 -2.12 1.75
N ILE A 117 -13.04 -2.40 2.82
CA ILE A 117 -12.51 -2.41 4.20
C ILE A 117 -11.40 -3.45 4.36
N LEU A 118 -11.58 -4.63 3.78
CA LEU A 118 -10.57 -5.68 3.80
C LEU A 118 -9.27 -5.24 3.09
N GLY A 119 -9.39 -4.58 1.94
CA GLY A 119 -8.25 -4.01 1.22
C GLY A 119 -7.48 -2.99 2.06
N GLU A 120 -8.16 -2.05 2.69
CA GLU A 120 -7.54 -1.03 3.57
C GLU A 120 -6.87 -1.63 4.81
N TRP A 121 -7.51 -2.60 5.45
CA TRP A 121 -6.93 -3.28 6.62
C TRP A 121 -5.63 -4.00 6.25
N MET A 122 -5.62 -4.70 5.11
CA MET A 122 -4.45 -5.41 4.59
C MET A 122 -3.36 -4.45 4.10
N LEU A 123 -3.73 -3.33 3.50
CA LEU A 123 -2.81 -2.27 3.08
C LEU A 123 -2.07 -1.67 4.28
N ARG A 124 -2.81 -1.27 5.33
CA ARG A 124 -2.25 -0.75 6.58
C ARG A 124 -1.27 -1.75 7.20
N ARG A 125 -1.64 -3.03 7.23
CA ARG A 125 -0.77 -4.10 7.75
C ARG A 125 0.51 -4.23 6.92
N MET A 126 0.41 -4.30 5.60
CA MET A 126 1.58 -4.45 4.73
C MET A 126 2.53 -3.27 4.87
N ARG A 127 2.01 -2.04 4.95
CA ARG A 127 2.82 -0.84 5.19
C ARG A 127 3.59 -0.91 6.50
N PHE A 128 2.94 -1.35 7.58
CA PHE A 128 3.58 -1.54 8.87
C PHE A 128 4.64 -2.66 8.83
N ASP A 129 4.32 -3.81 8.23
CA ASP A 129 5.24 -4.93 8.11
C ASP A 129 6.51 -4.55 7.31
N LEU A 130 6.35 -3.78 6.21
CA LEU A 130 7.48 -3.25 5.42
C LEU A 130 8.30 -2.22 6.20
N PHE A 131 7.65 -1.31 6.93
CA PHE A 131 8.34 -0.35 7.79
C PHE A 131 9.14 -1.04 8.89
N ALA A 132 8.56 -2.04 9.55
CA ALA A 132 9.23 -2.83 10.58
C ALA A 132 10.42 -3.64 10.03
N LEU A 133 10.30 -4.14 8.78
CA LEU A 133 11.42 -4.78 8.10
C LEU A 133 12.53 -3.78 7.75
N LEU A 134 12.19 -2.59 7.25
CA LEU A 134 13.15 -1.53 6.93
C LEU A 134 14.02 -1.16 8.13
N MET A 135 13.43 -1.08 9.34
CA MET A 135 14.17 -0.79 10.57
C MET A 135 15.16 -1.89 10.97
N ARG A 136 15.11 -3.06 10.30
CA ARG A 136 16.04 -4.18 10.50
C ARG A 136 17.03 -4.34 9.35
N PHE A 137 17.04 -3.44 8.37
CA PHE A 137 18.01 -3.50 7.29
C PHE A 137 19.42 -3.21 7.82
N ARG A 138 20.44 -3.76 7.17
CA ARG A 138 21.83 -3.42 7.47
C ARG A 138 22.07 -1.94 7.16
N PRO A 139 22.91 -1.23 7.95
CA PRO A 139 23.16 0.20 7.72
C PRO A 139 23.69 0.52 6.32
N GLU A 140 24.50 -0.36 5.73
CA GLU A 140 24.99 -0.27 4.36
C GLU A 140 23.87 -0.38 3.31
N ASP A 141 22.89 -1.26 3.51
CA ASP A 141 21.73 -1.41 2.62
C ASP A 141 20.80 -0.21 2.71
N ILE A 142 20.54 0.30 3.92
CA ILE A 142 19.72 1.51 4.12
C ILE A 142 20.32 2.71 3.37
N ARG A 143 21.65 2.88 3.43
CA ARG A 143 22.34 3.97 2.72
C ARG A 143 22.37 3.79 1.21
N ALA A 144 22.30 2.57 0.72
CA ALA A 144 22.31 2.29 -0.71
C ALA A 144 20.99 2.67 -1.39
N VAL A 145 19.88 2.68 -0.64
CA VAL A 145 18.56 3.01 -1.19
C VAL A 145 18.22 4.48 -0.97
N LYS A 146 17.66 5.14 -1.99
CA LYS A 146 17.22 6.54 -1.87
C LYS A 146 16.02 6.64 -0.92
N PRO A 147 15.99 7.56 0.06
CA PRO A 147 14.86 7.69 0.99
C PRO A 147 13.51 7.89 0.29
N ALA A 148 13.48 8.67 -0.79
CA ALA A 148 12.27 8.89 -1.59
C ALA A 148 11.79 7.60 -2.30
N GLU A 149 12.71 6.73 -2.71
CA GLU A 149 12.38 5.44 -3.31
C GLU A 149 11.70 4.54 -2.28
N VAL A 150 12.27 4.41 -1.07
CA VAL A 150 11.66 3.62 0.01
C VAL A 150 10.29 4.16 0.43
N ALA A 151 10.17 5.48 0.57
CA ALA A 151 8.89 6.10 0.88
C ALA A 151 7.84 5.81 -0.21
N SER A 152 8.22 5.92 -1.49
CA SER A 152 7.34 5.60 -2.62
C SER A 152 6.97 4.12 -2.68
N MET A 153 7.87 3.22 -2.27
CA MET A 153 7.57 1.79 -2.22
C MET A 153 6.49 1.49 -1.17
N ILE A 154 6.69 1.98 0.06
CA ILE A 154 5.74 1.74 1.16
C ILE A 154 4.40 2.45 0.88
N LYS A 155 4.42 3.63 0.27
CA LYS A 155 3.22 4.42 0.01
C LYS A 155 2.50 4.02 -1.29
N ASP A 156 3.17 4.19 -2.43
CA ASP A 156 2.56 4.20 -3.76
C ASP A 156 2.62 2.81 -4.44
N GLU A 157 3.71 2.05 -4.29
CA GLU A 157 3.84 0.74 -4.95
C GLU A 157 2.98 -0.35 -4.27
N VAL A 158 2.76 -0.24 -2.95
CA VAL A 158 1.91 -1.16 -2.17
C VAL A 158 0.41 -0.86 -2.34
N GLU A 159 0.03 0.38 -2.67
CA GLU A 159 -1.38 0.78 -2.76
C GLU A 159 -2.20 -0.09 -3.74
N PRO A 160 -1.75 -0.36 -4.99
CA PRO A 160 -2.44 -1.28 -5.89
C PRO A 160 -2.54 -2.72 -5.36
N ILE A 161 -1.58 -3.12 -4.52
CA ILE A 161 -1.59 -4.44 -3.87
C ILE A 161 -2.75 -4.47 -2.88
N GLY A 162 -2.84 -3.49 -1.97
CA GLY A 162 -3.93 -3.35 -1.01
C GLY A 162 -5.32 -3.41 -1.67
N ALA A 163 -5.51 -2.66 -2.75
CA ALA A 163 -6.75 -2.68 -3.52
C ALA A 163 -7.07 -4.07 -4.11
N PHE A 164 -6.07 -4.76 -4.66
CA PHE A 164 -6.27 -6.10 -5.23
C PHE A 164 -6.49 -7.19 -4.18
N ILE A 165 -6.00 -7.03 -2.95
CA ILE A 165 -6.20 -8.03 -1.87
C ILE A 165 -7.68 -8.25 -1.58
N GLY A 166 -8.49 -7.19 -1.58
CA GLY A 166 -9.94 -7.29 -1.50
C GLY A 166 -10.53 -8.09 -2.67
N ASP A 167 -9.98 -7.89 -3.87
CA ASP A 167 -10.51 -8.45 -5.12
C ASP A 167 -10.06 -9.89 -5.38
N ALA A 168 -8.98 -10.35 -4.74
CA ALA A 168 -8.26 -11.55 -5.12
C ALA A 168 -9.11 -12.82 -5.18
N PHE A 169 -9.99 -13.06 -4.20
CA PHE A 169 -10.88 -14.23 -4.21
C PHE A 169 -12.35 -13.85 -4.43
N ILE A 170 -12.76 -12.68 -3.93
CA ILE A 170 -14.14 -12.21 -3.94
C ILE A 170 -14.61 -11.86 -5.35
N GLN A 171 -13.81 -11.12 -6.12
CA GLN A 171 -14.18 -10.68 -7.46
C GLN A 171 -14.41 -11.86 -8.42
N PRO A 172 -13.48 -12.84 -8.57
CA PRO A 172 -13.70 -13.96 -9.48
C PRO A 172 -14.84 -14.87 -9.01
N ALA A 173 -15.03 -15.04 -7.70
CA ALA A 173 -16.18 -15.78 -7.17
C ALA A 173 -17.50 -15.07 -7.52
N PHE A 174 -17.62 -13.78 -7.23
CA PHE A 174 -18.83 -13.00 -7.52
C PHE A 174 -19.19 -13.03 -9.01
N LEU A 175 -18.22 -12.69 -9.88
CA LEU A 175 -18.43 -12.64 -11.33
C LEU A 175 -18.65 -14.03 -11.93
N GLY A 176 -17.88 -15.02 -11.48
CA GLY A 176 -18.00 -16.40 -11.93
C GLY A 176 -19.36 -16.98 -11.58
N THR A 177 -19.82 -16.79 -10.35
CA THR A 177 -21.14 -17.27 -9.95
C THR A 177 -22.27 -16.50 -10.65
N GLN A 178 -22.14 -15.18 -10.85
CA GLN A 178 -23.11 -14.41 -11.63
C GLN A 178 -23.23 -14.92 -13.08
N ALA A 179 -22.10 -15.15 -13.75
CA ALA A 179 -22.06 -15.67 -15.12
C ALA A 179 -22.62 -17.09 -15.22
N LEU A 180 -22.21 -17.98 -14.32
CA LEU A 180 -22.71 -19.37 -14.26
C LEU A 180 -24.22 -19.42 -13.98
N THR A 181 -24.71 -18.55 -13.10
CA THR A 181 -26.14 -18.48 -12.77
C THR A 181 -26.96 -17.98 -13.96
N ALA A 182 -26.49 -16.92 -14.65
CA ALA A 182 -27.16 -16.41 -15.85
C ALA A 182 -27.13 -17.43 -16.99
N LEU A 183 -26.00 -18.08 -17.24
CA LEU A 183 -25.88 -19.11 -18.27
C LEU A 183 -26.75 -20.34 -17.94
N GLY A 184 -26.71 -20.81 -16.70
CA GLY A 184 -27.56 -21.91 -16.23
C GLY A 184 -29.04 -21.58 -16.36
N PHE A 185 -29.44 -20.37 -16.01
CA PHE A 185 -30.81 -19.88 -16.20
C PHE A 185 -31.22 -19.92 -17.68
N ILE A 186 -30.40 -19.40 -18.61
CA ILE A 186 -30.69 -19.43 -20.04
C ILE A 186 -30.83 -20.87 -20.55
N MET A 187 -29.92 -21.77 -20.15
CA MET A 187 -29.96 -23.18 -20.55
C MET A 187 -31.22 -23.90 -20.06
N LEU A 188 -31.67 -23.62 -18.83
CA LEU A 188 -32.91 -24.18 -18.29
C LEU A 188 -34.16 -23.65 -19.00
N GLN A 189 -34.15 -22.39 -19.46
CA GLN A 189 -35.28 -21.85 -20.23
C GLN A 189 -35.34 -22.45 -21.64
N ASN A 190 -34.19 -22.56 -22.32
CA ASN A 190 -34.07 -23.22 -23.61
C ASN A 190 -32.63 -23.66 -23.87
N PHE A 191 -32.44 -24.96 -24.06
CA PHE A 191 -31.12 -25.55 -24.27
C PHE A 191 -30.37 -24.96 -25.47
N TRP A 192 -31.06 -24.73 -26.61
CA TRP A 192 -30.43 -24.22 -27.83
C TRP A 192 -30.00 -22.76 -27.71
N MET A 193 -30.81 -21.90 -27.08
CA MET A 193 -30.40 -20.52 -26.80
C MET A 193 -29.25 -20.47 -25.79
N GLY A 194 -29.25 -21.36 -24.80
CA GLY A 194 -28.12 -21.53 -23.88
C GLY A 194 -26.84 -21.96 -24.58
N LEU A 195 -26.92 -22.86 -25.57
CA LEU A 195 -25.78 -23.28 -26.38
C LEU A 195 -25.22 -22.13 -27.24
N VAL A 196 -26.10 -21.30 -27.84
CA VAL A 196 -25.68 -20.10 -28.58
C VAL A 196 -24.99 -19.10 -27.66
N ALA A 197 -25.55 -18.85 -26.46
CA ALA A 197 -24.93 -17.99 -25.47
C ALA A 197 -23.56 -18.52 -25.04
N LEU A 198 -23.46 -19.82 -24.73
CA LEU A 198 -22.21 -20.48 -24.38
C LEU A 198 -21.17 -20.36 -25.50
N LEU A 199 -21.55 -20.61 -26.75
CA LEU A 199 -20.65 -20.50 -27.90
C LEU A 199 -20.09 -19.09 -28.04
N ILE A 200 -20.94 -18.06 -27.95
CA ILE A 200 -20.50 -16.67 -28.07
C ILE A 200 -19.60 -16.27 -26.89
N VAL A 201 -19.95 -16.71 -25.67
CA VAL A 201 -19.12 -16.51 -24.48
C VAL A 201 -17.75 -17.19 -24.63
N LEU A 202 -17.70 -18.42 -25.14
CA LEU A 202 -16.44 -19.13 -25.41
C LEU A 202 -15.59 -18.41 -26.47
N VAL A 203 -16.22 -17.94 -27.55
CA VAL A 203 -15.55 -17.14 -28.57
C VAL A 203 -14.98 -15.86 -27.95
N GLN A 204 -15.75 -15.15 -27.12
CA GLN A 204 -15.26 -13.97 -26.39
C GLN A 204 -14.11 -14.31 -25.45
N ALA A 205 -14.23 -15.39 -24.68
CA ALA A 205 -13.22 -15.83 -23.71
C ALA A 205 -11.90 -16.26 -24.37
N VAL A 206 -11.91 -16.73 -25.62
CA VAL A 206 -10.69 -17.13 -26.34
C VAL A 206 -10.13 -16.00 -27.21
N VAL A 207 -10.98 -15.29 -27.95
CA VAL A 207 -10.55 -14.27 -28.93
C VAL A 207 -10.12 -12.98 -28.24
N ILE A 208 -10.88 -12.51 -27.25
CA ILE A 208 -10.63 -11.20 -26.61
C ILE A 208 -9.28 -11.20 -25.87
N PRO A 209 -8.91 -12.19 -25.03
CA PRO A 209 -7.60 -12.21 -24.39
C PRO A 209 -6.45 -12.26 -25.39
N HIS A 210 -6.58 -13.06 -26.45
CA HIS A 210 -5.58 -13.11 -27.52
C HIS A 210 -5.35 -11.75 -28.18
N LEU A 211 -6.44 -11.03 -28.49
CA LEU A 211 -6.32 -9.71 -29.10
C LEU A 211 -5.74 -8.67 -28.13
N ARG A 212 -6.04 -8.79 -26.83
CA ARG A 212 -5.55 -7.90 -25.78
C ARG A 212 -4.06 -8.09 -25.46
N LYS A 213 -3.43 -9.24 -25.75
CA LYS A 213 -1.99 -9.46 -25.50
C LYS A 213 -1.13 -8.30 -26.02
N GLU A 214 -1.37 -7.87 -27.25
CA GLU A 214 -0.65 -6.75 -27.86
C GLU A 214 -0.99 -5.40 -27.22
N GLN A 215 -2.25 -5.19 -26.82
CA GLN A 215 -2.67 -3.98 -26.11
C GLN A 215 -1.94 -3.87 -24.76
N ILE A 216 -1.78 -4.97 -24.03
CA ILE A 216 -1.03 -5.02 -22.75
C ILE A 216 0.45 -4.72 -23.00
N ARG A 217 1.05 -5.33 -24.03
CA ARG A 217 2.45 -5.07 -24.41
C ARG A 217 2.69 -3.58 -24.69
N LEU A 218 1.85 -2.97 -25.52
CA LEU A 218 1.91 -1.53 -25.82
C LEU A 218 1.65 -0.66 -24.57
N GLY A 219 0.75 -1.10 -23.69
CA GLY A 219 0.48 -0.45 -22.40
C GLY A 219 1.72 -0.42 -21.49
N ARG A 220 2.44 -1.54 -21.39
CA ARG A 220 3.71 -1.66 -20.65
C ARG A 220 4.81 -0.79 -21.27
N LEU A 221 4.99 -0.86 -22.59
CA LEU A 221 5.94 -0.01 -23.31
C LEU A 221 5.65 1.48 -23.10
N ARG A 222 4.38 1.89 -23.13
CA ARG A 222 3.96 3.27 -22.82
C ARG A 222 4.37 3.67 -21.41
N GLN A 223 4.18 2.82 -20.41
CA GLN A 223 4.54 3.11 -19.02
C GLN A 223 6.06 3.25 -18.85
N LEU A 224 6.84 2.34 -19.45
CA LEU A 224 8.31 2.43 -19.45
C LEU A 224 8.81 3.70 -20.14
N ALA A 225 8.31 4.00 -21.34
CA ALA A 225 8.67 5.22 -22.08
C ALA A 225 8.29 6.49 -21.30
N SER A 226 7.14 6.49 -20.61
CA SER A 226 6.71 7.61 -19.75
C SER A 226 7.63 7.78 -18.54
N ARG A 227 8.05 6.69 -17.88
CA ARG A 227 9.00 6.72 -16.76
C ARG A 227 10.38 7.21 -17.22
N GLN A 228 10.87 6.72 -18.36
CA GLN A 228 12.15 7.17 -18.94
C GLN A 228 12.12 8.65 -19.33
N LEU A 229 10.99 9.14 -19.86
CA LEU A 229 10.81 10.57 -20.15
C LEU A 229 10.82 11.39 -18.84
N ALA A 230 10.07 10.98 -17.82
CA ALA A 230 10.04 11.68 -16.53
C ALA A 230 11.42 11.70 -15.85
N GLY A 231 12.12 10.56 -15.83
CA GLY A 231 13.48 10.47 -15.29
C GLY A 231 14.45 11.38 -16.03
N ARG A 232 14.39 11.42 -17.37
CA ARG A 232 15.23 12.32 -18.18
C ARG A 232 14.92 13.80 -17.94
N ILE A 233 13.64 14.15 -17.79
CA ILE A 233 13.24 15.52 -17.39
C ILE A 233 13.84 15.85 -16.03
N GLY A 234 13.76 14.93 -15.05
CA GLY A 234 14.38 15.09 -13.74
C GLY A 234 15.89 15.35 -13.82
N GLU A 235 16.63 14.55 -14.60
CA GLU A 235 18.07 14.73 -14.83
C GLU A 235 18.41 16.10 -15.44
N ILE A 236 17.63 16.56 -16.42
CA ILE A 236 17.85 17.85 -17.08
C ILE A 236 17.55 19.01 -16.12
N VAL A 237 16.52 18.89 -15.28
CA VAL A 237 16.16 19.91 -14.28
C VAL A 237 17.19 19.97 -13.16
N ASP A 238 17.66 18.83 -12.67
CA ASP A 238 18.73 18.74 -11.66
C ASP A 238 20.05 19.34 -12.19
N GLY A 239 20.35 19.09 -13.47
CA GLY A 239 21.49 19.66 -14.18
C GLY A 239 21.21 20.99 -14.88
N ALA A 240 20.14 21.72 -14.55
CA ALA A 240 19.71 22.89 -15.31
C ALA A 240 20.78 23.99 -15.36
N GLU A 241 21.52 24.18 -14.27
CA GLU A 241 22.65 25.13 -14.23
C GLU A 241 23.70 24.77 -15.28
N ALA A 242 24.11 23.51 -15.36
CA ALA A 242 25.08 23.05 -16.36
C ALA A 242 24.54 23.21 -17.79
N VAL A 243 23.25 22.93 -18.01
CA VAL A 243 22.60 23.12 -19.32
C VAL A 243 22.64 24.59 -19.74
N HIS A 244 22.35 25.51 -18.82
CA HIS A 244 22.39 26.95 -19.07
C HIS A 244 23.81 27.48 -19.27
N VAL A 245 24.73 27.15 -18.36
CA VAL A 245 26.14 27.60 -18.41
C VAL A 245 26.85 27.13 -19.68
N HIS A 246 26.56 25.91 -20.14
CA HIS A 246 27.17 25.35 -21.35
C HIS A 246 26.35 25.58 -22.62
N GLY A 247 25.20 26.27 -22.55
CA GLY A 247 24.37 26.58 -23.73
C GLY A 247 23.79 25.36 -24.44
N THR A 248 23.57 24.23 -23.75
CA THR A 248 23.14 22.95 -24.36
C THR A 248 21.61 22.77 -24.40
N ALA A 249 20.84 23.86 -24.26
CA ALA A 249 19.38 23.83 -24.25
C ALA A 249 18.78 23.19 -25.52
N ALA A 250 19.25 23.57 -26.71
CA ALA A 250 18.75 23.02 -27.97
C ALA A 250 18.97 21.50 -28.11
N TYR A 251 20.08 20.98 -27.57
CA TYR A 251 20.33 19.54 -27.51
C TYR A 251 19.32 18.83 -26.58
N SER A 252 19.08 19.42 -25.41
CA SER A 252 18.14 18.89 -24.41
C SER A 252 16.71 18.89 -24.95
N GLU A 253 16.29 19.95 -25.64
CA GLU A 253 15.00 20.03 -26.33
C GLU A 253 14.86 18.94 -27.40
N ALA A 254 15.87 18.74 -28.24
CA ALA A 254 15.86 17.71 -29.28
C ALA A 254 15.82 16.28 -28.71
N ASP A 255 16.49 16.02 -27.57
CA ASP A 255 16.41 14.72 -26.86
C ASP A 255 14.99 14.47 -26.31
N ILE A 256 14.39 15.47 -25.65
CA ILE A 256 13.02 15.38 -25.14
C ILE A 256 12.01 15.20 -26.27
N ASP A 257 12.12 15.96 -27.35
CA ASP A 257 11.26 15.87 -28.53
C ASP A 257 11.33 14.48 -29.20
N ARG A 258 12.53 13.88 -29.30
CA ARG A 258 12.69 12.49 -29.78
C ARG A 258 11.94 11.48 -28.90
N ARG A 259 12.02 11.62 -27.58
CA ARG A 259 11.32 10.75 -26.62
C ARG A 259 9.80 10.96 -26.67
N LEU A 260 9.35 12.21 -26.82
CA LEU A 260 7.94 12.57 -26.99
C LEU A 260 7.35 11.95 -28.26
N ARG A 261 8.06 12.02 -29.40
CA ARG A 261 7.65 11.34 -30.64
C ARG A 261 7.51 9.83 -30.48
N GLY A 262 8.47 9.20 -29.81
CA GLY A 262 8.41 7.77 -29.50
C GLY A 262 7.17 7.42 -28.66
N LEU A 263 6.93 8.19 -27.60
CA LEU A 263 5.76 8.02 -26.73
C LEU A 263 4.45 8.27 -27.47
N TYR A 264 4.38 9.28 -28.34
CA TYR A 264 3.22 9.58 -29.17
C TYR A 264 2.87 8.39 -30.08
N LYS A 265 3.85 7.83 -30.80
CA LYS A 265 3.64 6.65 -31.66
C LYS A 265 3.07 5.46 -30.88
N ILE A 266 3.67 5.14 -29.73
CA ILE A 266 3.19 4.05 -28.86
C ILE A 266 1.74 4.31 -28.41
N ARG A 267 1.40 5.56 -28.04
CA ARG A 267 0.02 5.93 -27.66
C ARG A 267 -0.95 5.76 -28.81
N VAL A 268 -0.61 6.19 -30.02
CA VAL A 268 -1.46 6.03 -31.21
C VAL A 268 -1.69 4.55 -31.54
N ASP A 269 -0.63 3.73 -31.53
CA ASP A 269 -0.74 2.29 -31.79
C ASP A 269 -1.60 1.59 -30.71
N LEU A 270 -1.43 1.98 -29.44
CA LEU A 270 -2.27 1.51 -28.34
C LEU A 270 -3.74 1.93 -28.53
N PHE A 271 -4.01 3.17 -28.93
CA PHE A 271 -5.37 3.65 -29.19
C PHE A 271 -6.03 2.87 -30.32
N ARG A 272 -5.34 2.69 -31.46
CA ARG A 272 -5.84 1.89 -32.59
C ARG A 272 -6.19 0.49 -32.13
N ARG A 273 -5.27 -0.19 -31.41
CA ARG A 273 -5.50 -1.54 -30.90
C ARG A 273 -6.67 -1.61 -29.93
N LYS A 274 -6.73 -0.68 -28.96
CA LYS A 274 -7.81 -0.59 -27.95
C LYS A 274 -9.17 -0.46 -28.61
N PHE A 275 -9.32 0.42 -29.61
CA PHE A 275 -10.59 0.64 -30.28
C PHE A 275 -10.96 -0.48 -31.24
N SER A 276 -10.01 -1.16 -31.89
CA SER A 276 -10.29 -2.38 -32.66
C SER A 276 -10.84 -3.51 -31.78
N VAL A 277 -10.25 -3.72 -30.60
CA VAL A 277 -10.76 -4.71 -29.63
C VAL A 277 -12.13 -4.30 -29.10
N LYS A 278 -12.34 -3.02 -28.78
CA LYS A 278 -13.64 -2.49 -28.33
C LYS A 278 -14.73 -2.69 -29.39
N TYR A 279 -14.41 -2.42 -30.66
CA TYR A 279 -15.33 -2.63 -31.78
C TYR A 279 -15.74 -4.10 -31.90
N LEU A 280 -14.77 -5.03 -31.91
CA LEU A 280 -15.07 -6.47 -32.00
C LEU A 280 -15.89 -6.95 -30.79
N ASN A 281 -15.56 -6.49 -29.58
CA ASN A 281 -16.31 -6.83 -28.38
C ASN A 281 -17.77 -6.37 -28.47
N ASN A 282 -18.01 -5.14 -28.93
CA ASN A 282 -19.34 -4.60 -29.12
C ASN A 282 -20.11 -5.34 -30.22
N LEU A 283 -19.45 -5.71 -31.32
CA LEU A 283 -20.04 -6.51 -32.39
C LEU A 283 -20.50 -7.88 -31.87
N LEU A 284 -19.64 -8.61 -31.15
CA LEU A 284 -19.98 -9.90 -30.55
C LEU A 284 -21.14 -9.78 -29.55
N ALA A 285 -21.18 -8.69 -28.76
CA ALA A 285 -22.28 -8.43 -27.83
C ALA A 285 -23.61 -8.16 -28.54
N GLN A 286 -23.60 -7.56 -29.73
CA GLN A 286 -24.80 -7.31 -30.54
C GLN A 286 -25.26 -8.54 -31.35
N LEU A 287 -24.35 -9.45 -31.70
CA LEU A 287 -24.69 -10.68 -32.40
C LEU A 287 -25.58 -11.60 -31.56
N THR A 288 -25.42 -11.62 -30.23
CA THR A 288 -26.19 -12.54 -29.39
C THR A 288 -27.68 -12.20 -29.34
N PRO A 289 -28.11 -10.95 -29.08
CA PRO A 289 -29.52 -10.57 -29.22
C PRO A 289 -30.07 -10.83 -30.61
N PHE A 290 -29.27 -10.60 -31.67
CA PHE A 290 -29.67 -10.94 -33.04
C PHE A 290 -30.00 -12.43 -33.19
N PHE A 291 -29.11 -13.33 -32.74
CA PHE A 291 -29.38 -14.77 -32.76
C PHE A 291 -30.54 -15.17 -31.85
N PHE A 292 -30.72 -14.51 -30.71
CA PHE A 292 -31.85 -14.76 -29.82
C PHE A 292 -33.18 -14.39 -30.49
N TYR A 293 -33.26 -13.25 -31.17
CA TYR A 293 -34.46 -12.88 -31.93
C TYR A 293 -34.69 -13.81 -33.13
N ALA A 294 -33.65 -14.16 -33.88
CA ALA A 294 -33.78 -15.01 -35.06
C ALA A 294 -34.17 -16.46 -34.68
N ILE A 295 -33.41 -17.09 -33.78
CA ILE A 295 -33.61 -18.49 -33.36
C ILE A 295 -34.79 -18.59 -32.40
N GLY A 296 -34.86 -17.71 -31.41
CA GLY A 296 -35.96 -17.67 -30.45
C GLY A 296 -37.29 -17.28 -31.11
N GLY A 297 -37.28 -16.36 -32.07
CA GLY A 297 -38.45 -16.03 -32.88
C GLY A 297 -38.92 -17.20 -33.74
N TYR A 298 -37.99 -17.94 -34.36
CA TYR A 298 -38.30 -19.17 -35.09
C TYR A 298 -38.96 -20.23 -34.19
N PHE A 299 -38.43 -20.46 -32.98
CA PHE A 299 -39.04 -21.39 -32.03
C PHE A 299 -40.38 -20.90 -31.47
N ALA A 300 -40.56 -19.58 -31.34
CA ALA A 300 -41.83 -19.00 -30.92
C ALA A 300 -42.94 -19.22 -31.95
N LEU A 301 -42.63 -19.17 -33.25
CA LEU A 301 -43.59 -19.45 -34.32
C LEU A 301 -43.94 -20.95 -34.42
N ASN A 302 -43.00 -21.84 -34.12
CA ASN A 302 -43.18 -23.31 -34.23
C ASN A 302 -43.67 -23.98 -32.92
N LYS A 303 -44.30 -23.21 -32.01
CA LYS A 303 -44.84 -23.66 -30.70
C LYS A 303 -43.82 -24.25 -29.71
N GLY A 304 -42.52 -23.98 -29.87
CA GLY A 304 -41.46 -24.50 -29.00
C GLY A 304 -40.98 -23.53 -27.91
N LEU A 305 -41.25 -22.23 -28.05
CA LEU A 305 -40.80 -21.21 -27.11
C LEU A 305 -41.88 -20.15 -26.87
N ASP A 306 -41.98 -19.71 -25.64
CA ASP A 306 -42.84 -18.63 -25.25
C ASP A 306 -42.17 -17.24 -25.41
N ILE A 307 -42.97 -16.22 -25.74
CA ILE A 307 -42.50 -14.82 -25.82
C ILE A 307 -41.91 -14.37 -24.48
N GLY A 308 -42.52 -14.72 -23.33
CA GLY A 308 -41.93 -14.37 -22.03
C GLY A 308 -40.63 -15.11 -21.72
N GLN A 309 -40.46 -16.34 -22.21
CA GLN A 309 -39.18 -17.05 -22.11
C GLN A 309 -38.10 -16.34 -22.93
N LEU A 310 -38.43 -15.86 -24.13
CA LEU A 310 -37.50 -15.09 -24.96
C LEU A 310 -37.05 -13.80 -24.25
N VAL A 311 -37.99 -13.05 -23.65
CA VAL A 311 -37.70 -11.83 -22.88
C VAL A 311 -36.80 -12.14 -21.68
N ALA A 312 -37.07 -13.21 -20.95
CA ALA A 312 -36.27 -13.63 -19.79
C ALA A 312 -34.83 -14.01 -20.19
N VAL A 313 -34.69 -14.73 -21.31
CA VAL A 313 -33.37 -15.12 -21.84
C VAL A 313 -32.57 -13.90 -22.31
N ILE A 314 -33.21 -12.93 -22.97
CA ILE A 314 -32.56 -11.67 -23.36
C ILE A 314 -32.14 -10.87 -22.12
N ALA A 315 -33.00 -10.82 -21.09
CA ALA A 315 -32.70 -10.13 -19.84
C ALA A 315 -31.50 -10.78 -19.11
N ALA A 316 -31.48 -12.11 -19.00
CA ALA A 316 -30.37 -12.85 -18.41
C ALA A 316 -29.06 -12.70 -19.20
N TYR A 317 -29.14 -12.67 -20.54
CA TYR A 317 -27.96 -12.45 -21.37
C TYR A 317 -27.37 -11.04 -21.20
N ARG A 318 -28.18 -10.01 -21.00
CA ARG A 318 -27.67 -8.64 -20.77
C ARG A 318 -26.64 -8.59 -19.65
N ASP A 319 -26.79 -9.44 -18.65
CA ASP A 319 -25.94 -9.46 -17.46
C ASP A 319 -24.72 -10.39 -17.61
N LEU A 320 -24.59 -11.12 -18.73
CA LEU A 320 -23.53 -12.13 -18.98
C LEU A 320 -22.20 -11.54 -19.56
N PRO A 321 -22.19 -10.56 -20.47
CA PRO A 321 -20.95 -9.99 -21.01
C PRO A 321 -20.07 -9.24 -19.99
N SER A 322 -20.66 -8.54 -19.02
CA SER A 322 -19.87 -7.74 -18.06
C SER A 322 -18.99 -8.61 -17.17
N PRO A 323 -19.51 -9.69 -16.53
CA PRO A 323 -18.70 -10.58 -15.71
C PRO A 323 -17.48 -11.18 -16.41
N ILE A 324 -17.63 -11.60 -17.67
CA ILE A 324 -16.53 -12.18 -18.45
C ILE A 324 -15.43 -11.14 -18.67
N LYS A 325 -15.82 -9.93 -19.08
CA LYS A 325 -14.89 -8.82 -19.28
C LYS A 325 -14.15 -8.49 -17.98
N GLU A 326 -14.88 -8.36 -16.88
CA GLU A 326 -14.32 -8.03 -15.57
C GLU A 326 -13.41 -9.14 -15.03
N LEU A 327 -13.69 -10.41 -15.33
CA LEU A 327 -12.81 -11.53 -14.95
C LEU A 327 -11.48 -11.49 -15.72
N ILE A 328 -11.52 -11.10 -17.01
CA ILE A 328 -10.30 -10.86 -17.81
C ILE A 328 -9.52 -9.66 -17.24
N ASP A 329 -10.21 -8.57 -16.89
CA ASP A 329 -9.59 -7.39 -16.28
C ASP A 329 -8.96 -7.74 -14.92
N TRP A 330 -9.62 -8.59 -14.13
CA TRP A 330 -9.10 -9.13 -12.87
C TRP A 330 -7.83 -9.98 -13.07
N ASP A 331 -7.78 -10.86 -14.08
CA ASP A 331 -6.58 -11.67 -14.38
C ASP A 331 -5.38 -10.79 -14.72
N GLN A 332 -5.61 -9.70 -15.47
CA GLN A 332 -4.58 -8.72 -15.79
C GLN A 332 -4.07 -8.01 -14.53
N GLN A 333 -4.99 -7.52 -13.69
CA GLN A 333 -4.65 -6.87 -12.43
C GLN A 333 -3.89 -7.83 -11.50
N ARG A 334 -4.29 -9.10 -11.44
CA ARG A 334 -3.58 -10.15 -10.69
C ARG A 334 -2.13 -10.25 -11.14
N ASN A 335 -1.88 -10.36 -12.44
CA ASN A 335 -0.53 -10.52 -12.96
C ASN A 335 0.33 -9.28 -12.67
N ASP A 336 -0.22 -8.07 -12.87
CA ASP A 336 0.51 -6.83 -12.62
C ASP A 336 0.83 -6.62 -11.13
N VAL A 337 -0.11 -6.93 -10.22
CA VAL A 337 0.09 -6.84 -8.77
C VAL A 337 1.05 -7.91 -8.26
N THR A 338 1.02 -9.12 -8.84
CA THR A 338 1.95 -10.20 -8.48
C THR A 338 3.40 -9.80 -8.76
N VAL A 339 3.67 -9.22 -9.94
CA VAL A 339 5.01 -8.71 -10.28
C VAL A 339 5.47 -7.61 -9.32
N LYS A 340 4.58 -6.66 -8.98
CA LYS A 340 4.90 -5.62 -7.98
C LYS A 340 5.20 -6.20 -6.60
N TYR A 341 4.41 -7.19 -6.18
CA TYR A 341 4.62 -7.87 -4.90
C TYR A 341 5.96 -8.60 -4.88
N GLU A 342 6.32 -9.32 -5.95
CA GLU A 342 7.61 -9.99 -6.08
C GLU A 342 8.78 -8.99 -6.03
N GLN A 343 8.65 -7.82 -6.69
CA GLN A 343 9.66 -6.76 -6.62
C GLN A 343 9.87 -6.26 -5.19
N ILE A 344 8.79 -5.99 -4.45
CA ILE A 344 8.86 -5.55 -3.06
C ILE A 344 9.46 -6.64 -2.18
N VAL A 345 8.99 -7.89 -2.30
CA VAL A 345 9.53 -9.01 -1.50
C VAL A 345 11.02 -9.21 -1.76
N THR A 346 11.44 -9.07 -3.02
CA THR A 346 12.87 -9.19 -3.40
C THR A 346 13.70 -8.07 -2.78
N GLN A 347 13.21 -6.83 -2.80
CA GLN A 347 13.91 -5.68 -2.22
C GLN A 347 13.95 -5.72 -0.67
N PHE A 348 12.99 -6.41 -0.05
CA PHE A 348 12.93 -6.63 1.40
C PHE A 348 13.36 -8.07 1.78
N SER A 349 14.25 -8.67 0.99
CA SER A 349 14.76 -10.03 1.20
C SER A 349 15.55 -10.15 2.50
N PRO A 350 15.59 -11.35 3.12
CA PRO A 350 16.36 -11.60 4.35
C PRO A 350 17.85 -11.28 4.26
N GLU A 351 18.42 -11.30 3.05
CA GLU A 351 19.83 -11.00 2.78
C GLU A 351 20.20 -9.56 3.19
N HIS A 352 19.27 -8.61 3.09
CA HIS A 352 19.47 -7.22 3.48
C HIS A 352 19.19 -6.96 4.96
N LEU A 353 18.69 -7.97 5.69
CA LEU A 353 18.33 -7.83 7.09
C LEU A 353 19.56 -8.11 7.96
N LEU A 354 19.64 -7.37 9.06
CA LEU A 354 20.45 -7.77 10.19
C LEU A 354 19.92 -9.13 10.69
N PRO A 355 20.81 -10.07 11.05
CA PRO A 355 20.40 -11.35 11.61
C PRO A 355 19.45 -11.11 12.78
N PRO A 356 18.41 -11.95 12.96
CA PRO A 356 17.56 -11.85 14.13
C PRO A 356 18.47 -11.81 15.35
N SER A 357 18.35 -10.76 16.18
CA SER A 357 18.96 -10.80 17.50
C SER A 357 18.38 -12.04 18.17
N GLU A 358 19.21 -13.04 18.45
CA GLU A 358 18.78 -14.17 19.27
C GLU A 358 18.35 -13.57 20.60
N VAL A 359 17.04 -13.47 20.80
CA VAL A 359 16.45 -13.04 22.05
C VAL A 359 16.58 -14.21 22.99
N ASP A 360 17.77 -14.38 23.57
CA ASP A 360 18.00 -15.19 24.77
C ASP A 360 19.18 -14.57 25.52
N ALA A 361 18.83 -13.64 26.41
CA ALA A 361 19.66 -12.80 27.28
C ALA A 361 20.38 -11.61 26.61
N PRO A 362 20.21 -10.37 27.11
CA PRO A 362 21.09 -9.28 26.74
C PRO A 362 22.49 -9.63 27.23
N ALA A 363 23.41 -9.93 26.30
CA ALA A 363 24.81 -9.94 26.63
C ALA A 363 25.14 -8.62 27.34
N LEU A 364 25.71 -8.72 28.54
CA LEU A 364 26.19 -7.54 29.26
C LEU A 364 27.12 -6.75 28.33
N PRO A 365 27.04 -5.41 28.32
CA PRO A 365 27.98 -4.62 27.53
C PRO A 365 29.41 -5.00 27.93
N PRO A 366 30.34 -5.08 26.96
CA PRO A 366 31.72 -5.40 27.26
C PRO A 366 32.30 -4.39 28.26
N PRO A 367 33.26 -4.80 29.11
CA PRO A 367 33.94 -3.89 30.02
C PRO A 367 34.47 -2.64 29.31
N VAL A 368 34.50 -1.50 30.02
CA VAL A 368 34.87 -0.20 29.44
C VAL A 368 36.32 -0.16 28.95
N ASP A 369 37.19 -0.95 29.57
CA ASP A 369 38.62 -1.15 29.31
C ASP A 369 38.91 -2.31 28.35
N ALA A 370 37.88 -3.00 27.86
CA ALA A 370 38.06 -4.14 26.97
C ALA A 370 38.72 -3.72 25.63
N PRO A 371 39.82 -4.37 25.21
CA PRO A 371 40.52 -4.02 23.96
C PRO A 371 39.67 -4.37 22.73
N ILE A 372 39.91 -3.64 21.65
CA ILE A 372 39.31 -3.91 20.34
C ILE A 372 40.36 -4.60 19.47
N SER A 373 40.07 -5.81 19.01
CA SER A 373 40.96 -6.63 18.18
C SER A 373 40.36 -6.80 16.78
N VAL A 374 41.08 -6.34 15.76
CA VAL A 374 40.76 -6.54 14.35
C VAL A 374 41.77 -7.53 13.76
N LYS A 375 41.30 -8.61 13.14
CA LYS A 375 42.15 -9.65 12.56
C LYS A 375 41.76 -9.94 11.12
N GLY A 376 42.70 -9.72 10.20
CA GLY A 376 42.58 -10.07 8.79
C GLY A 376 41.36 -9.44 8.10
N LEU A 377 40.96 -8.23 8.53
CA LEU A 377 39.75 -7.57 8.04
C LEU A 377 39.86 -7.29 6.55
N TYR A 378 38.85 -7.76 5.82
CA TYR A 378 38.71 -7.54 4.39
C TYR A 378 37.29 -7.06 4.11
N VAL A 379 37.18 -5.93 3.41
CA VAL A 379 35.91 -5.29 3.06
C VAL A 379 35.87 -5.07 1.56
N ALA A 380 34.84 -5.60 0.91
CA ALA A 380 34.54 -5.35 -0.48
C ALA A 380 33.45 -4.29 -0.60
N GLY A 381 33.55 -3.42 -1.60
CA GLY A 381 32.50 -2.50 -1.98
C GLY A 381 31.44 -3.20 -2.82
N GLY A 382 30.25 -2.60 -2.94
CA GLY A 382 29.12 -3.17 -3.70
C GLY A 382 29.38 -3.39 -5.20
N ARG A 383 30.47 -2.87 -5.76
CA ARG A 383 30.92 -3.11 -7.16
C ARG A 383 32.07 -4.12 -7.25
N GLY A 384 32.39 -4.82 -6.17
CA GLY A 384 33.49 -5.78 -6.09
C GLY A 384 34.88 -5.15 -5.93
N ASN A 385 34.99 -3.82 -5.81
CA ASN A 385 36.26 -3.16 -5.52
C ASN A 385 36.66 -3.38 -4.06
N VAL A 386 37.94 -3.62 -3.81
CA VAL A 386 38.47 -3.80 -2.45
C VAL A 386 38.52 -2.45 -1.74
N LEU A 387 37.87 -2.34 -0.58
CA LEU A 387 37.84 -1.14 0.25
C LEU A 387 38.85 -1.20 1.41
N LEU A 388 39.06 -2.41 1.96
CA LEU A 388 40.09 -2.74 2.93
C LEU A 388 40.62 -4.14 2.66
N GLU A 389 41.93 -4.32 2.78
CA GLU A 389 42.59 -5.60 2.55
C GLU A 389 43.42 -6.02 3.77
N ARG A 390 43.14 -7.21 4.30
CA ARG A 390 43.91 -7.91 5.37
C ARG A 390 44.35 -7.03 6.54
N THR A 391 43.50 -6.10 6.97
CA THR A 391 43.86 -5.17 8.06
C THR A 391 43.81 -5.88 9.41
N SER A 392 44.89 -5.77 10.21
CA SER A 392 44.93 -6.33 11.55
C SER A 392 45.50 -5.29 12.52
N VAL A 393 44.79 -5.01 13.61
CA VAL A 393 45.18 -4.03 14.62
C VAL A 393 44.55 -4.39 15.96
N VAL A 394 45.30 -4.20 17.05
CA VAL A 394 44.78 -4.27 18.41
C VAL A 394 44.82 -2.88 19.01
N MET A 395 43.71 -2.44 19.58
CA MET A 395 43.51 -1.12 20.16
C MET A 395 43.17 -1.29 21.64
N GLU A 396 44.11 -0.92 22.51
CA GLU A 396 43.93 -0.93 23.96
C GLU A 396 42.98 0.19 24.40
N ARG A 397 42.19 -0.04 25.46
CA ARG A 397 41.22 0.93 26.00
C ARG A 397 41.41 1.12 27.51
N PRO A 398 41.12 2.32 28.06
CA PRO A 398 40.69 3.53 27.36
C PRO A 398 41.86 4.22 26.63
N ALA A 399 41.64 4.64 25.38
CA ALA A 399 42.64 5.37 24.60
C ALA A 399 41.97 6.31 23.59
N HIS A 400 42.68 7.37 23.20
CA HIS A 400 42.33 8.20 22.05
C HIS A 400 43.22 7.81 20.87
N ILE A 401 42.61 7.35 19.79
CA ILE A 401 43.31 6.79 18.63
C ILE A 401 43.01 7.64 17.40
N ALA A 402 44.05 8.09 16.73
CA ALA A 402 43.94 8.83 15.47
C ALA A 402 44.27 7.91 14.28
N LEU A 403 43.35 7.78 13.33
CA LEU A 403 43.58 7.08 12.06
C LEU A 403 43.95 8.08 10.96
N VAL A 404 45.20 8.05 10.50
CA VAL A 404 45.73 8.95 9.48
C VAL A 404 46.02 8.17 8.20
N GLY A 405 45.66 8.73 7.05
CA GLY A 405 45.91 8.15 5.75
C GLY A 405 45.44 9.04 4.61
N SER A 406 45.95 8.82 3.41
CA SER A 406 45.51 9.51 2.19
C SER A 406 44.06 9.21 1.85
N THR A 407 43.45 10.00 0.96
CA THR A 407 42.13 9.70 0.40
C THR A 407 42.14 8.32 -0.26
N GLY A 408 41.20 7.45 0.12
CA GLY A 408 41.14 6.07 -0.38
C GLY A 408 41.97 5.05 0.41
N SER A 409 42.67 5.46 1.48
CA SER A 409 43.41 4.54 2.36
C SER A 409 42.54 3.56 3.17
N GLY A 410 41.21 3.68 3.12
CA GLY A 410 40.28 2.83 3.87
C GLY A 410 40.07 3.25 5.33
N ARG A 411 40.64 4.37 5.78
CA ARG A 411 40.47 4.91 7.14
C ARG A 411 39.00 5.08 7.55
N ASP A 412 38.18 5.58 6.63
CA ASP A 412 36.75 5.79 6.84
C ASP A 412 35.98 4.46 6.84
N ILE A 413 36.46 3.49 6.07
CA ILE A 413 35.89 2.13 6.01
C ILE A 413 36.15 1.41 7.33
N LEU A 414 37.35 1.50 7.89
CA LEU A 414 37.68 0.91 9.19
C LEU A 414 36.82 1.55 10.29
N ALA A 415 36.70 2.88 10.29
CA ALA A 415 35.81 3.58 11.22
C ALA A 415 34.34 3.16 11.08
N LYS A 416 33.87 2.93 9.84
CA LYS A 416 32.52 2.41 9.58
C LYS A 416 32.34 0.99 10.09
N VAL A 417 33.30 0.08 9.91
CA VAL A 417 33.23 -1.29 10.46
C VAL A 417 33.18 -1.26 11.98
N LEU A 418 34.08 -0.51 12.63
CA LEU A 418 34.12 -0.36 14.08
C LEU A 418 32.83 0.28 14.63
N GLY A 419 32.27 1.25 13.91
CA GLY A 419 30.99 1.90 14.22
C GLY A 419 29.74 1.10 13.81
N ARG A 420 29.89 -0.18 13.43
CA ARG A 420 28.83 -1.07 12.92
C ARG A 420 28.03 -0.53 11.75
N GLN A 421 28.61 0.40 11.01
CA GLN A 421 28.03 0.95 9.79
C GLN A 421 28.28 0.07 8.57
N ILE A 422 29.26 -0.84 8.65
CA ILE A 422 29.47 -1.91 7.67
C ILE A 422 29.52 -3.20 8.48
N THR A 423 28.57 -4.09 8.20
CA THR A 423 28.41 -5.38 8.88
C THR A 423 28.87 -6.54 8.00
N GLU A 424 28.94 -6.34 6.69
CA GLU A 424 29.45 -7.33 5.75
C GLU A 424 30.97 -7.19 5.52
N PHE A 425 31.74 -8.08 6.15
CA PHE A 425 33.18 -8.16 6.03
C PHE A 425 33.70 -9.58 6.28
N MET A 426 34.92 -9.86 5.82
CA MET A 426 35.68 -11.08 6.18
C MET A 426 36.73 -10.76 7.25
N GLY A 427 37.10 -11.77 8.05
CA GLY A 427 37.99 -11.60 9.20
C GLY A 427 37.22 -11.57 10.53
N SER A 428 37.82 -11.04 11.60
CA SER A 428 37.13 -10.82 12.88
C SER A 428 37.37 -9.42 13.43
N VAL A 429 36.34 -8.89 14.10
CA VAL A 429 36.39 -7.66 14.90
C VAL A 429 35.78 -7.99 16.25
N ASP A 430 36.60 -8.00 17.28
CA ASP A 430 36.25 -8.45 18.62
C ASP A 430 36.41 -7.30 19.62
N ILE A 431 35.44 -7.14 20.52
CA ILE A 431 35.49 -6.18 21.65
C ILE A 431 35.43 -7.00 22.94
N GLY A 432 36.51 -7.02 23.72
CA GLY A 432 36.56 -7.82 24.95
C GLY A 432 36.40 -9.32 24.72
N GLY A 433 36.85 -9.81 23.56
CA GLY A 433 36.70 -11.22 23.16
C GLY A 433 35.33 -11.60 22.60
N GLN A 434 34.39 -10.66 22.49
CA GLN A 434 33.11 -10.89 21.82
C GLN A 434 33.13 -10.34 20.39
N PRO A 435 32.81 -11.15 19.37
CA PRO A 435 32.67 -10.67 18.01
C PRO A 435 31.59 -9.59 17.92
N ILE A 436 31.92 -8.47 17.26
CA ILE A 436 30.99 -7.35 17.13
C ILE A 436 29.70 -7.78 16.44
N THR A 437 29.76 -8.73 15.50
CA THR A 437 28.61 -9.26 14.76
C THR A 437 27.59 -10.00 15.65
N HIS A 438 27.99 -10.46 16.84
CA HIS A 438 27.10 -11.16 17.78
C HIS A 438 26.48 -10.21 18.81
N ILE A 439 26.93 -8.96 18.86
CA ILE A 439 26.36 -7.94 19.75
C ILE A 439 25.07 -7.41 19.12
N SER A 440 23.96 -7.44 19.86
CA SER A 440 22.68 -6.87 19.42
C SER A 440 22.77 -5.36 19.28
N ASP A 441 21.93 -4.75 18.43
CA ASP A 441 21.90 -3.29 18.30
C ASP A 441 21.46 -2.60 19.60
N GLU A 442 20.58 -3.24 20.38
CA GLU A 442 20.18 -2.74 21.69
C GLU A 442 21.41 -2.64 22.62
N THR A 443 22.22 -3.70 22.71
CA THR A 443 23.43 -3.70 23.55
C THR A 443 24.50 -2.76 22.99
N ALA A 444 24.75 -2.80 21.67
CA ALA A 444 25.74 -1.96 21.00
C ALA A 444 25.45 -0.47 21.20
N SER A 445 24.19 -0.05 21.07
CA SER A 445 23.80 1.36 21.24
C SER A 445 24.22 1.94 22.59
N ARG A 446 24.35 1.12 23.64
CA ARG A 446 24.67 1.55 25.01
C ARG A 446 26.12 1.96 25.21
N PHE A 447 27.04 1.48 24.39
CA PHE A 447 28.48 1.72 24.57
C PHE A 447 29.21 2.13 23.28
N LEU A 448 28.56 2.04 22.13
CA LEU A 448 29.11 2.41 20.83
C LEU A 448 28.32 3.58 20.25
N ALA A 449 29.02 4.64 19.88
CA ALA A 449 28.48 5.77 19.12
C ALA A 449 29.29 5.95 17.83
N TYR A 450 28.62 6.31 16.74
CA TYR A 450 29.26 6.62 15.46
C TYR A 450 28.86 8.02 15.02
N VAL A 451 29.84 8.85 14.71
CA VAL A 451 29.64 10.19 14.15
C VAL A 451 30.26 10.21 12.76
N GLY A 452 29.40 10.33 11.75
CA GLY A 452 29.80 10.39 10.34
C GLY A 452 30.22 11.81 9.90
N PRO A 453 30.66 11.96 8.64
CA PRO A 453 31.01 13.26 8.08
C PRO A 453 29.81 14.19 7.86
N GLU A 454 28.62 13.63 7.66
CA GLU A 454 27.38 14.39 7.53
C GLU A 454 26.62 14.35 8.85
N ALA A 455 26.28 15.53 9.39
CA ALA A 455 25.43 15.65 10.55
C ALA A 455 23.97 15.45 10.14
N GLN A 456 23.27 14.56 10.84
CA GLN A 456 21.85 14.32 10.62
C GLN A 456 21.04 14.88 11.78
N LEU A 457 20.17 15.84 11.46
CA LEU A 457 19.23 16.44 12.41
C LEU A 457 17.81 16.03 12.02
N PHE A 458 17.07 15.55 13.00
CA PHE A 458 15.65 15.28 12.88
C PHE A 458 14.85 16.59 13.02
N PRO A 459 13.70 16.71 12.33
CA PRO A 459 12.77 17.80 12.56
C PRO A 459 12.37 17.85 14.04
N GLY A 460 12.67 18.93 14.73
CA GLY A 460 12.45 19.07 16.16
C GLY A 460 13.33 20.16 16.76
N SER A 461 13.30 20.28 18.09
CA SER A 461 14.22 21.16 18.82
C SER A 461 15.63 20.58 18.89
N ILE A 462 16.60 21.41 19.26
CA ILE A 462 17.97 20.97 19.55
C ILE A 462 17.94 19.94 20.68
N ARG A 463 17.12 20.18 21.71
CA ARG A 463 16.93 19.26 22.83
C ARG A 463 16.47 17.89 22.34
N ASP A 464 15.47 17.84 21.46
CA ASP A 464 14.94 16.58 20.91
C ASP A 464 16.02 15.79 20.17
N ASN A 465 16.88 16.47 19.41
CA ASN A 465 17.99 15.85 18.70
C ASN A 465 19.08 15.31 19.64
N VAL A 466 19.42 16.03 20.71
CA VAL A 466 20.43 15.59 21.69
C VAL A 466 19.91 14.38 22.49
N VAL A 467 18.66 14.42 22.94
CA VAL A 467 18.06 13.34 23.75
C VAL A 467 17.52 12.19 22.91
N TYR A 468 17.48 12.31 21.58
CA TYR A 468 16.97 11.28 20.67
C TYR A 468 17.57 9.90 20.95
N SER A 469 18.88 9.89 21.22
CA SER A 469 19.59 8.65 21.53
C SER A 469 19.17 8.01 22.86
N LEU A 470 18.35 8.64 23.71
CA LEU A 470 17.86 8.09 24.97
C LEU A 470 16.47 7.44 24.86
N LEU A 471 15.81 7.57 23.70
CA LEU A 471 14.45 7.05 23.44
C LEU A 471 14.47 5.54 23.08
N ARG A 472 15.09 4.71 23.91
CA ARG A 472 15.44 3.32 23.54
C ARG A 472 14.47 2.24 24.02
N ARG A 473 13.66 2.49 25.06
CA ARG A 473 12.94 1.41 25.76
C ARG A 473 11.51 1.81 26.13
N VAL A 474 10.56 0.90 25.88
CA VAL A 474 9.27 0.92 26.57
C VAL A 474 9.55 0.48 28.02
N PRO A 475 9.15 1.23 29.05
CA PRO A 475 9.30 0.78 30.42
C PRO A 475 8.54 -0.54 30.66
N PRO A 476 8.96 -1.38 31.62
CA PRO A 476 8.23 -2.60 31.96
C PRO A 476 6.77 -2.27 32.29
N GLY A 477 5.83 -2.73 31.46
CA GLY A 477 4.38 -2.48 31.61
C GLY A 477 3.82 -1.33 30.77
N GLY A 478 4.65 -0.57 30.05
CA GLY A 478 4.21 0.41 29.06
C GLY A 478 3.89 -0.20 27.70
N SER A 479 3.26 0.57 26.82
CA SER A 479 3.02 0.23 25.42
C SER A 479 3.94 1.03 24.49
N GLN A 480 4.07 0.62 23.22
CA GLN A 480 4.90 1.34 22.25
C GLN A 480 4.44 2.79 22.00
N SER A 481 3.19 3.16 22.30
CA SER A 481 2.76 4.56 22.22
C SER A 481 3.43 5.45 23.25
N ASP A 482 3.91 4.89 24.35
CA ASP A 482 4.45 5.64 25.49
C ASP A 482 5.93 6.03 25.25
N LEU A 483 6.58 5.46 24.23
CA LEU A 483 7.95 5.79 23.82
C LEU A 483 8.12 7.23 23.35
N ALA A 484 7.06 7.85 22.82
CA ALA A 484 7.14 9.23 22.34
C ALA A 484 7.36 10.24 23.47
N GLU A 485 7.01 9.88 24.71
CA GLU A 485 7.07 10.77 25.88
C GLU A 485 8.12 10.34 26.91
N TRP A 486 8.77 9.18 26.74
CA TRP A 486 9.67 8.60 27.72
C TRP A 486 11.15 8.87 27.42
N ILE A 487 11.92 9.29 28.43
CA ILE A 487 13.38 9.50 28.34
C ILE A 487 14.09 8.68 29.43
N ASP A 488 15.17 7.98 29.07
CA ASP A 488 16.05 7.27 30.00
C ASP A 488 16.95 8.25 30.78
N TYR A 489 16.42 8.89 31.83
CA TYR A 489 17.18 9.84 32.65
C TYR A 489 18.43 9.24 33.30
N PRO A 490 18.39 8.02 33.90
CA PRO A 490 19.60 7.41 34.46
C PRO A 490 20.71 7.18 33.43
N ALA A 491 20.38 6.79 32.20
CA ALA A 491 21.37 6.66 31.13
C ALA A 491 22.01 8.00 30.74
N ALA A 492 21.30 9.11 30.92
CA ALA A 492 21.83 10.46 30.74
C ALA A 492 22.64 10.96 31.95
N GLY A 493 22.66 10.22 33.08
CA GLY A 493 23.19 10.74 34.35
C GLY A 493 22.32 11.83 34.97
N ALA A 494 21.04 11.91 34.59
CA ALA A 494 20.07 12.85 35.13
C ALA A 494 19.14 12.16 36.13
N ASN A 495 18.74 12.88 37.19
CA ASN A 495 17.78 12.38 38.17
C ASN A 495 16.31 12.68 37.82
N GLY A 496 16.07 13.39 36.71
CA GLY A 496 14.74 13.74 36.22
C GLY A 496 14.75 14.87 35.18
N PRO A 497 13.56 15.39 34.80
CA PRO A 497 13.43 16.39 33.75
C PRO A 497 14.21 17.68 34.00
N ALA A 498 14.27 18.15 35.24
CA ALA A 498 14.94 19.39 35.62
C ALA A 498 16.47 19.30 35.55
N ASP A 499 17.04 18.10 35.73
CA ASP A 499 18.49 17.88 35.66
C ASP A 499 18.94 17.55 34.22
N LEU A 500 18.02 17.09 33.37
CA LEU A 500 18.32 16.74 31.98
C LEU A 500 18.81 17.94 31.17
N ASP A 501 18.24 19.13 31.37
CA ASP A 501 18.66 20.33 30.62
C ASP A 501 20.10 20.72 30.95
N ARG A 502 20.54 20.53 32.20
CA ARG A 502 21.94 20.73 32.62
C ARG A 502 22.87 19.73 31.91
N VAL A 503 22.47 18.47 31.83
CA VAL A 503 23.23 17.44 31.10
C VAL A 503 23.33 17.77 29.61
N VAL A 504 22.22 18.18 28.99
CA VAL A 504 22.16 18.56 27.57
C VAL A 504 23.08 19.75 27.30
N LEU A 505 23.05 20.79 28.13
CA LEU A 505 23.96 21.94 28.00
C LEU A 505 25.42 21.52 28.14
N GLY A 506 25.75 20.68 29.12
CA GLY A 506 27.12 20.16 29.28
C GLY A 506 27.58 19.35 28.07
N ALA A 507 26.71 18.54 27.47
CA ALA A 507 27.02 17.80 26.24
C ALA A 507 27.25 18.74 25.04
N LEU A 508 26.46 19.81 24.92
CA LEU A 508 26.61 20.82 23.87
C LEU A 508 27.90 21.63 24.03
N GLU A 509 28.31 21.95 25.26
CA GLU A 509 29.60 22.58 25.55
C GLU A 509 30.77 21.69 25.16
N ILE A 510 30.73 20.40 25.52
CA ILE A 510 31.76 19.43 25.10
C ILE A 510 31.83 19.32 23.57
N GLY A 511 30.67 19.37 22.91
CA GLY A 511 30.58 19.38 21.44
C GLY A 511 31.01 20.69 20.77
N GLY A 512 31.36 21.73 21.53
CA GLY A 512 31.74 23.04 21.02
C GLY A 512 30.58 23.92 20.56
N ALA A 513 29.33 23.52 20.80
CA ALA A 513 28.13 24.25 20.40
C ALA A 513 27.64 25.24 21.48
N GLY A 514 28.25 25.27 22.67
CA GLY A 514 27.77 26.09 23.80
C GLY A 514 27.62 27.58 23.45
N GLU A 515 28.60 28.16 22.76
CA GLU A 515 28.57 29.57 22.36
C GLU A 515 27.47 29.85 21.32
N ASP A 516 27.29 28.96 20.34
CA ASP A 516 26.22 29.08 19.34
C ASP A 516 24.83 29.00 19.98
N ILE A 517 24.63 28.07 20.92
CA ILE A 517 23.38 27.92 21.66
C ILE A 517 23.10 29.17 22.49
N TYR A 518 24.11 29.69 23.18
CA TYR A 518 24.00 30.94 23.93
C TYR A 518 23.65 32.12 23.02
N ARG A 519 24.28 32.21 21.85
CA ARG A 519 24.00 33.23 20.83
C ARG A 519 22.59 33.11 20.26
N PHE A 520 22.10 31.90 19.99
CA PHE A 520 20.71 31.66 19.60
C PHE A 520 19.73 32.12 20.68
N GLY A 521 20.08 31.91 21.96
CA GLY A 521 19.31 32.42 23.09
C GLY A 521 19.23 33.95 23.12
N ILE A 522 20.36 34.65 22.99
CA ILE A 522 20.41 36.13 22.98
C ILE A 522 19.64 36.72 21.80
N LEU A 523 19.78 36.13 20.61
CA LEU A 523 19.08 36.56 19.39
C LEU A 523 17.62 36.11 19.36
N GLY A 524 17.25 35.18 20.24
CA GLY A 524 15.90 34.65 20.37
C GLY A 524 14.90 35.71 20.81
N ARG A 525 13.67 35.61 20.31
CA ARG A 525 12.54 36.43 20.76
C ARG A 525 11.62 35.58 21.60
N LEU A 526 11.29 36.07 22.80
CA LEU A 526 10.24 35.46 23.62
C LEU A 526 8.88 35.69 22.95
N GLY A 527 8.14 34.61 22.75
CA GLY A 527 6.78 34.64 22.19
C GLY A 527 5.73 34.85 23.28
N ARG A 528 4.46 35.04 22.88
CA ARG A 528 3.34 35.18 23.83
C ARG A 528 3.09 33.93 24.71
N ASN A 529 3.59 32.78 24.29
CA ASN A 529 3.47 31.51 25.01
C ASN A 529 4.75 31.12 25.79
N SER A 530 5.72 32.02 25.89
CA SER A 530 6.93 31.79 26.70
C SER A 530 6.59 31.83 28.20
N ASP A 531 7.35 31.09 29.01
CA ASP A 531 7.19 31.07 30.46
C ASP A 531 7.30 32.51 31.03
N PRO A 532 6.28 33.02 31.74
CA PRO A 532 6.29 34.36 32.34
C PRO A 532 7.52 34.60 33.23
N ALA A 533 8.01 33.56 33.92
CA ALA A 533 9.17 33.68 34.80
C ALA A 533 10.47 33.96 34.01
N ILE A 534 10.59 33.44 32.79
CA ILE A 534 11.74 33.73 31.91
C ILE A 534 11.67 35.17 31.40
N ALA A 535 10.47 35.66 31.07
CA ALA A 535 10.27 37.04 30.63
C ALA A 535 10.67 38.04 31.74
N GLU A 536 10.28 37.76 32.99
CA GLU A 536 10.64 38.58 34.14
C GLU A 536 12.17 38.61 34.37
N ARG A 537 12.83 37.44 34.34
CA ARG A 537 14.30 37.34 34.45
C ARG A 537 15.03 38.06 33.32
N PHE A 538 14.48 38.09 32.11
CA PHE A 538 15.06 38.84 30.99
C PHE A 538 15.00 40.35 31.23
N VAL A 539 13.92 40.84 31.84
CA VAL A 539 13.79 42.25 32.24
C VAL A 539 14.78 42.56 33.36
N GLU A 540 14.90 41.70 34.37
CA GLU A 540 15.89 41.82 35.45
C GLU A 540 17.32 41.88 34.90
N ALA A 541 17.67 40.98 33.97
CA ALA A 541 18.98 40.97 33.34
C ALA A 541 19.29 42.28 32.59
N ARG A 542 18.29 42.93 31.98
CA ARG A 542 18.48 44.26 31.35
C ARG A 542 18.83 45.34 32.36
N HIS A 543 18.22 45.30 33.55
CA HIS A 543 18.56 46.22 34.64
C HIS A 543 20.00 45.98 35.13
N VAL A 544 20.40 44.73 35.33
CA VAL A 544 21.77 44.39 35.73
C VAL A 544 22.80 44.83 34.68
N VAL A 545 22.51 44.66 33.40
CA VAL A 545 23.39 45.15 32.32
C VAL A 545 23.51 46.68 32.36
N ARG A 546 22.40 47.39 32.61
CA ARG A 546 22.38 48.85 32.72
C ARG A 546 23.23 49.33 33.90
N GLU A 547 23.05 48.76 35.09
CA GLU A 547 23.84 49.09 36.28
C GLU A 547 25.34 48.85 36.04
N ARG A 548 25.69 47.76 35.35
CA ARG A 548 27.10 47.49 35.00
C ARG A 548 27.67 48.49 34.00
N LEU A 549 26.89 48.94 33.01
CA LEU A 549 27.31 49.97 32.05
C LEU A 549 27.51 51.32 32.74
N GLU A 550 26.60 51.70 33.64
CA GLU A 550 26.72 52.89 34.48
C GLU A 550 27.96 52.85 35.37
N ALA A 551 28.23 51.71 36.01
CA ALA A 551 29.40 51.54 36.88
C ALA A 551 30.76 51.64 36.14
N HIS A 552 30.78 51.48 34.82
CA HIS A 552 31.99 51.56 33.99
C HIS A 552 32.02 52.78 33.07
N ASP A 553 31.07 53.72 33.21
CA ASP A 553 30.95 54.94 32.38
C ASP A 553 30.79 54.63 30.87
N LEU A 554 30.03 53.58 30.56
CA LEU A 554 29.79 53.06 29.20
C LEU A 554 28.33 53.23 28.74
N THR A 555 27.58 54.13 29.35
CA THR A 555 26.14 54.35 29.08
C THR A 555 25.85 54.77 27.64
N ASP A 556 26.79 55.43 26.97
CA ASP A 556 26.63 55.93 25.60
C ASP A 556 26.61 54.81 24.54
N LEU A 557 26.96 53.57 24.93
CA LEU A 557 27.02 52.43 24.00
C LEU A 557 25.66 51.79 23.70
N VAL A 558 24.64 52.01 24.54
CA VAL A 558 23.33 51.37 24.41
C VAL A 558 22.22 52.34 24.78
N GLU A 559 21.25 52.55 23.89
CA GLU A 559 20.05 53.31 24.19
C GLU A 559 19.05 52.43 24.97
N PRO A 560 18.73 52.75 26.23
CA PRO A 560 17.78 51.97 27.01
C PRO A 560 16.36 52.13 26.47
N PHE A 561 15.59 51.06 26.51
CA PHE A 561 14.15 51.14 26.23
C PHE A 561 13.47 52.08 27.25
N ASP A 562 12.80 53.11 26.73
CA ASP A 562 12.00 54.09 27.46
C ASP A 562 10.55 54.04 26.94
N PRO A 563 9.57 53.61 27.77
CA PRO A 563 8.16 53.58 27.38
C PRO A 563 7.56 54.96 27.05
N GLY A 564 8.23 56.06 27.40
CA GLY A 564 7.79 57.42 27.07
C GLY A 564 8.24 57.90 25.69
N HIS A 565 9.23 57.25 25.08
CA HIS A 565 9.81 57.60 23.77
C HIS A 565 9.27 56.74 22.61
N TYR A 566 8.63 55.61 22.90
CA TYR A 566 8.11 54.63 21.94
C TYR A 566 6.67 54.26 22.27
#